data_AF-A0A562JUR5-F1
#
_entry.id   AF-A0A562JUR5-F1
#
_cell.length_a   1.000
_cell.length_b   1.000
_cell.length_c   1.000
_cell.angle_alpha   90.00
_cell.angle_beta   90.00
_cell.angle_gamma   90.00
#
_symmetry.space_group_name_H-M   'P 1'
#
loop_
_entity.id
_entity.type
_entity.pdbx_description
1 polymer ?
#
loop_
_entity_poly.entity_id
_entity_poly.type
_entity_poly.pdbx_seq_one_letter_code
_entity_poly.pdbx_strand_id
1 'polypeptide(L)'
;MPASINTAKQEQSRQSVLILIDARLSSRSSRYSLLVEIASASINEPSGRICDVIFPIAGKDKLAAIIKESQAKGALDRRIYKVMRRSWANHYRRMLPSLLSVLEFRSNNAVWRPVLAALDWIRSKVDGGCRFVPLQDVPIDEVIPARWRSSVIDDDGRVNRISYELCVLTQLRDRIRSKEIWVVGADRYRNPDDDLPKDFEIRREAYYSGLSLTPDAQAFCASIREELERELLLLNANIPQNDKVRLLWRGDNRISITPFKPLPEPKGLASIKSEIGQRWPMTGLLDVLKEAALDTGLMDAFETSASRVTLSKAALAQRLLLCLYGLGTNAGLKRVAGATPDVSYEELLHVHRRFIHAPALREACARVANATLAIRNAAVWGDAGTACASDSTKFGAWDRNLMTEWHARYGGRGVMIY
;
A
#
# COMPACT_ATOMS: atom_id res chain seq x y z
N MET A 1 -15.69 4.58 -23.37
CA MET A 1 -14.22 4.79 -23.42
C MET A 1 -13.75 5.92 -22.48
N PRO A 2 -13.86 5.81 -21.15
CA PRO A 2 -13.01 6.63 -20.27
C PRO A 2 -12.16 5.82 -19.26
N ALA A 3 -12.40 4.53 -19.09
CA ALA A 3 -11.74 3.72 -18.05
C ALA A 3 -10.31 3.27 -18.40
N SER A 4 -10.03 2.97 -19.69
CA SER A 4 -8.71 2.47 -20.13
C SER A 4 -7.63 3.56 -20.22
N ILE A 5 -8.03 4.84 -20.24
CA ILE A 5 -7.11 5.99 -20.19
C ILE A 5 -6.66 6.26 -18.73
N ASN A 6 -7.44 5.80 -17.75
CA ASN A 6 -7.24 6.10 -16.33
C ASN A 6 -6.20 5.17 -15.67
N THR A 7 -6.09 3.93 -16.13
CA THR A 7 -5.09 2.95 -15.66
C THR A 7 -3.68 3.27 -16.17
N ALA A 8 -3.52 3.63 -17.45
CA ALA A 8 -2.24 4.08 -18.00
C ALA A 8 -1.76 5.41 -17.35
N LYS A 9 -2.69 6.33 -17.06
CA LYS A 9 -2.38 7.55 -16.28
C LYS A 9 -2.04 7.24 -14.82
N GLN A 10 -2.67 6.25 -14.18
CA GLN A 10 -2.33 5.81 -12.82
C GLN A 10 -0.95 5.16 -12.74
N GLU A 11 -0.54 4.41 -13.75
CA GLU A 11 0.74 3.72 -13.83
C GLU A 11 1.89 4.70 -14.08
N GLN A 12 1.72 5.64 -15.02
CA GLN A 12 2.62 6.80 -15.17
C GLN A 12 2.67 7.65 -13.89
N SER A 13 1.54 7.87 -13.21
CA SER A 13 1.53 8.62 -11.96
C SER A 13 2.25 7.89 -10.82
N ARG A 14 2.18 6.55 -10.77
CA ARG A 14 2.84 5.72 -9.75
C ARG A 14 4.35 5.63 -9.95
N GLN A 15 4.80 5.49 -11.20
CA GLN A 15 6.21 5.53 -11.56
C GLN A 15 6.79 6.93 -11.34
N SER A 16 6.02 7.97 -11.66
CA SER A 16 6.36 9.36 -11.31
C SER A 16 6.45 9.56 -9.79
N VAL A 17 5.59 8.92 -8.99
CA VAL A 17 5.61 9.02 -7.52
C VAL A 17 6.79 8.27 -6.91
N LEU A 18 7.19 7.11 -7.45
CA LEU A 18 8.39 6.38 -7.01
C LEU A 18 9.67 7.13 -7.38
N ILE A 19 9.77 7.64 -8.61
CA ILE A 19 10.84 8.54 -9.03
C ILE A 19 10.85 9.81 -8.17
N LEU A 20 9.68 10.37 -7.85
CA LEU A 20 9.57 11.51 -6.93
C LEU A 20 10.02 11.15 -5.53
N ILE A 21 9.70 9.97 -4.99
CA ILE A 21 10.10 9.55 -3.64
C ILE A 21 11.61 9.32 -3.58
N ASP A 22 12.18 8.69 -4.61
CA ASP A 22 13.61 8.38 -4.67
C ASP A 22 14.45 9.63 -4.96
N ALA A 23 13.97 10.50 -5.85
CA ALA A 23 14.47 11.86 -6.00
C ALA A 23 14.26 12.68 -4.72
N ARG A 24 13.22 12.42 -3.92
CA ARG A 24 12.96 13.15 -2.65
C ARG A 24 13.84 12.68 -1.50
N LEU A 25 14.24 11.41 -1.48
CA LEU A 25 15.18 10.83 -0.53
C LEU A 25 16.61 11.26 -0.87
N SER A 26 17.02 11.10 -2.14
CA SER A 26 18.32 11.56 -2.65
C SER A 26 18.47 13.09 -2.53
N SER A 27 17.41 13.85 -2.85
CA SER A 27 17.42 15.31 -2.63
C SER A 27 17.28 15.72 -1.18
N ARG A 28 16.77 14.88 -0.26
CA ARG A 28 16.75 15.24 1.17
C ARG A 28 18.15 15.14 1.76
N SER A 29 18.89 14.10 1.42
CA SER A 29 20.30 13.96 1.79
C SER A 29 21.15 15.07 1.18
N SER A 30 20.96 15.41 -0.10
CA SER A 30 21.71 16.49 -0.76
C SER A 30 21.25 17.90 -0.37
N ARG A 31 20.00 18.09 0.08
CA ARG A 31 19.52 19.37 0.62
C ARG A 31 20.02 19.62 2.04
N TYR A 32 20.11 18.57 2.85
CA TYR A 32 20.67 18.68 4.20
C TYR A 32 22.17 19.01 4.14
N SER A 33 22.95 18.33 3.27
CA SER A 33 24.35 18.67 3.06
C SER A 33 24.53 20.10 2.54
N LEU A 34 23.71 20.52 1.56
CA LEU A 34 23.74 21.89 1.04
C LEU A 34 23.42 22.94 2.12
N LEU A 35 22.46 22.67 3.02
CA LEU A 35 22.14 23.54 4.15
C LEU A 35 23.30 23.64 5.14
N VAL A 36 23.99 22.53 5.42
CA VAL A 36 25.18 22.51 6.28
C VAL A 36 26.33 23.30 5.64
N GLU A 37 26.55 23.19 4.34
CA GLU A 37 27.58 23.94 3.61
C GLU A 37 27.28 25.45 3.60
N ILE A 38 26.02 25.84 3.34
CA ILE A 38 25.57 27.25 3.40
C ILE A 38 25.73 27.81 4.82
N ALA A 39 25.33 27.05 5.84
CA ALA A 39 25.45 27.47 7.24
C ALA A 39 26.92 27.60 7.67
N SER A 40 27.77 26.66 7.28
CA SER A 40 29.22 26.69 7.57
C SER A 40 29.88 27.89 6.92
N ALA A 41 29.57 28.19 5.66
CA ALA A 41 30.09 29.36 4.98
C ALA A 41 29.63 30.67 5.60
N SER A 42 28.37 30.72 6.04
CA SER A 42 27.81 31.90 6.73
C SER A 42 28.44 32.14 8.11
N ILE A 43 28.91 31.08 8.79
CA ILE A 43 29.60 31.19 10.08
C ILE A 43 31.07 31.58 9.90
N ASN A 44 31.73 31.05 8.85
CA ASN A 44 33.15 31.32 8.59
C ASN A 44 33.40 32.73 8.08
N GLU A 45 32.48 33.30 7.28
CA GLU A 45 32.54 34.68 6.79
C GLU A 45 31.22 35.42 7.04
N PRO A 46 30.93 35.81 8.31
CA PRO A 46 29.63 36.36 8.70
C PRO A 46 29.35 37.74 8.11
N SER A 47 30.39 38.51 7.79
CA SER A 47 30.31 39.84 7.17
C SER A 47 30.53 39.82 5.65
N GLY A 48 30.70 38.64 5.05
CA GLY A 48 30.93 38.50 3.61
C GLY A 48 29.65 38.73 2.79
N ARG A 49 29.79 39.24 1.57
CA ARG A 49 28.64 39.45 0.68
C ARG A 49 28.08 38.11 0.22
N ILE A 50 26.76 37.98 0.18
CA ILE A 50 26.05 36.73 -0.20
C ILE A 50 26.53 36.17 -1.54
N CYS A 51 26.84 37.03 -2.51
CA CYS A 51 27.33 36.62 -3.83
C CYS A 51 28.72 35.97 -3.80
N ASP A 52 29.54 36.30 -2.80
CA ASP A 52 30.91 35.83 -2.70
C ASP A 52 31.00 34.60 -1.79
N VAL A 53 30.12 34.52 -0.77
CA VAL A 53 30.14 33.46 0.24
C VAL A 53 29.18 32.31 -0.09
N ILE A 54 27.96 32.62 -0.55
CA ILE A 54 26.88 31.64 -0.65
C ILE A 54 26.68 31.14 -2.08
N PHE A 55 26.82 31.98 -3.10
CA PHE A 55 26.60 31.59 -4.49
C PHE A 55 27.61 30.58 -5.06
N PRO A 56 28.89 30.54 -4.64
CA PRO A 56 29.81 29.47 -5.05
C PRO A 56 29.37 28.08 -4.57
N ILE A 57 28.70 28.00 -3.42
CA ILE A 57 28.22 26.76 -2.79
C ILE A 57 26.82 26.40 -3.33
N ALA A 58 25.96 27.40 -3.40
CA ALA A 58 24.59 27.29 -3.87
C ALA A 58 24.31 28.41 -4.88
N GLY A 59 24.60 28.13 -6.15
CA GLY A 59 24.37 29.08 -7.25
C GLY A 59 22.96 29.67 -7.23
N LYS A 60 22.85 30.94 -7.64
CA LYS A 60 21.60 31.72 -7.65
C LYS A 60 20.43 30.96 -8.30
N ASP A 61 20.68 30.26 -9.41
CA ASP A 61 19.67 29.48 -10.13
C ASP A 61 19.19 28.25 -9.33
N LYS A 62 20.10 27.61 -8.59
CA LYS A 62 19.79 26.47 -7.72
C LYS A 62 18.93 26.93 -6.53
N LEU A 63 19.26 28.07 -5.92
CA LEU A 63 18.45 28.68 -4.86
C LEU A 63 17.08 29.12 -5.38
N ALA A 64 17.02 29.74 -6.55
CA ALA A 64 15.76 30.13 -7.19
C ALA A 64 14.87 28.92 -7.52
N ALA A 65 15.46 27.81 -7.98
CA ALA A 65 14.75 26.55 -8.22
C ALA A 65 14.17 25.95 -6.92
N ILE A 66 14.94 25.97 -5.82
CA ILE A 66 14.47 25.51 -4.50
C ILE A 66 13.30 26.38 -3.99
N ILE A 67 13.38 27.71 -4.16
CA ILE A 67 12.30 28.63 -3.81
C ILE A 67 11.05 28.33 -4.65
N LYS A 68 11.21 28.16 -5.97
CA LYS A 68 10.11 27.84 -6.89
C LYS A 68 9.47 26.48 -6.57
N GLU A 69 10.26 25.46 -6.25
CA GLU A 69 9.76 24.14 -5.81
C GLU A 69 8.96 24.27 -4.50
N SER A 70 9.49 25.00 -3.52
CA SER A 70 8.83 25.24 -2.24
C SER A 70 7.50 25.97 -2.40
N GLN A 71 7.47 27.02 -3.22
CA GLN A 71 6.25 27.77 -3.55
C GLN A 71 5.23 26.90 -4.31
N ALA A 72 5.67 26.11 -5.29
CA ALA A 72 4.81 25.20 -6.04
C ALA A 72 4.21 24.11 -5.13
N LYS A 73 5.00 23.57 -4.20
CA LYS A 73 4.54 22.60 -3.20
C LYS A 73 3.52 23.23 -2.25
N GLY A 74 3.79 24.44 -1.75
CA GLY A 74 2.84 25.19 -0.92
C GLY A 74 1.51 25.45 -1.65
N ALA A 75 1.57 25.76 -2.96
CA ALA A 75 0.38 25.93 -3.78
C ALA A 75 -0.42 24.62 -3.96
N LEU A 76 0.26 23.50 -4.16
CA LEU A 76 -0.38 22.17 -4.23
C LEU A 76 -1.04 21.79 -2.90
N ASP A 77 -0.34 21.91 -1.79
CA ASP A 77 -0.85 21.58 -0.45
C ASP A 77 -2.08 22.44 -0.12
N ARG A 78 -2.07 23.72 -0.50
CA ARG A 78 -3.21 24.62 -0.34
C ARG A 78 -4.40 24.23 -1.21
N ARG A 79 -4.16 23.73 -2.43
CA ARG A 79 -5.21 23.21 -3.31
C ARG A 79 -5.82 21.92 -2.74
N ILE A 80 -5.00 20.99 -2.27
CA ILE A 80 -5.46 19.75 -1.63
C ILE A 80 -6.32 20.08 -0.40
N TYR A 81 -5.84 20.96 0.47
CA TYR A 81 -6.59 21.41 1.64
C TYR A 81 -7.96 22.00 1.27
N LYS A 82 -8.02 22.89 0.26
CA LYS A 82 -9.28 23.47 -0.22
C LYS A 82 -10.27 22.41 -0.70
N VAL A 83 -9.80 21.40 -1.44
CA VAL A 83 -10.63 20.29 -1.92
C VAL A 83 -11.14 19.45 -0.75
N MET A 84 -10.25 19.06 0.17
CA MET A 84 -10.61 18.30 1.38
C MET A 84 -11.65 19.05 2.21
N ARG A 85 -11.43 20.35 2.48
CA ARG A 85 -12.34 21.19 3.25
C ARG A 85 -13.71 21.32 2.59
N ARG A 86 -13.76 21.54 1.27
CA ARG A 86 -15.03 21.62 0.53
C ARG A 86 -15.79 20.29 0.59
N SER A 87 -15.10 19.18 0.37
CA SER A 87 -15.70 17.84 0.41
C SER A 87 -16.23 17.48 1.80
N TRP A 88 -15.44 17.80 2.84
CA TRP A 88 -15.83 17.65 4.23
C TRP A 88 -17.11 18.45 4.54
N ALA A 89 -17.08 19.77 4.29
CA ALA A 89 -18.17 20.67 4.61
C ALA A 89 -19.49 20.29 3.93
N ASN A 90 -19.44 19.88 2.67
CA ASN A 90 -20.64 19.68 1.86
C ASN A 90 -21.25 18.28 1.97
N HIS A 91 -20.43 17.25 2.19
CA HIS A 91 -20.89 15.87 2.00
C HIS A 91 -20.71 14.98 3.24
N TYR A 92 -19.52 15.02 3.85
CA TYR A 92 -19.15 14.04 4.88
C TYR A 92 -19.47 14.49 6.30
N ARG A 93 -19.50 15.80 6.58
CA ARG A 93 -19.74 16.33 7.93
C ARG A 93 -21.02 15.82 8.58
N ARG A 94 -22.09 15.64 7.81
CA ARG A 94 -23.38 15.10 8.28
C ARG A 94 -23.34 13.66 8.80
N MET A 95 -22.34 12.87 8.39
CA MET A 95 -22.17 11.49 8.86
C MET A 95 -21.44 11.41 10.19
N LEU A 96 -20.72 12.47 10.57
CA LEU A 96 -19.86 12.47 11.74
C LEU A 96 -20.60 12.16 13.05
N PRO A 97 -21.76 12.77 13.34
CA PRO A 97 -22.44 12.52 14.61
C PRO A 97 -22.81 11.05 14.79
N SER A 98 -23.38 10.41 13.77
CA SER A 98 -23.76 9.00 13.80
C SER A 98 -22.55 8.06 13.94
N LEU A 99 -21.39 8.43 13.39
CA LEU A 99 -20.15 7.67 13.58
C LEU A 99 -19.61 7.83 15.00
N LEU A 100 -19.57 9.05 15.51
CA LEU A 100 -19.06 9.34 16.86
C LEU A 100 -20.02 8.87 17.97
N SER A 101 -21.29 8.58 17.67
CA SER A 101 -22.23 8.02 18.64
C SER A 101 -22.07 6.52 18.85
N VAL A 102 -21.44 5.81 17.90
CA VAL A 102 -21.25 4.36 17.96
C VAL A 102 -19.80 4.00 18.26
N LEU A 103 -18.84 4.79 17.76
CA LEU A 103 -17.43 4.50 17.91
C LEU A 103 -16.85 5.14 19.17
N GLU A 104 -16.20 4.31 19.97
CA GLU A 104 -15.43 4.74 21.14
C GLU A 104 -13.93 4.66 20.83
N PHE A 105 -13.26 5.80 20.91
CA PHE A 105 -11.83 5.93 20.64
C PHE A 105 -11.05 6.04 21.95
N ARG A 106 -9.94 5.30 22.05
CA ARG A 106 -9.06 5.28 23.22
C ARG A 106 -7.59 5.38 22.77
N SER A 107 -6.72 5.76 23.68
CA SER A 107 -5.27 5.83 23.44
C SER A 107 -4.51 5.59 24.74
N ASN A 108 -3.45 4.78 24.66
CA ASN A 108 -2.54 4.54 25.78
C ASN A 108 -1.44 5.61 25.82
N ASN A 109 -1.28 6.37 24.73
CA ASN A 109 -0.27 7.40 24.58
C ASN A 109 -0.82 8.78 24.99
N ALA A 110 -0.24 9.37 26.04
CA ALA A 110 -0.65 10.66 26.55
C ALA A 110 -0.55 11.80 25.52
N VAL A 111 0.40 11.70 24.57
CA VAL A 111 0.63 12.71 23.51
C VAL A 111 -0.59 12.88 22.60
N TRP A 112 -1.39 11.82 22.40
CA TRP A 112 -2.54 11.83 21.49
C TRP A 112 -3.89 12.05 22.18
N ARG A 113 -3.90 12.20 23.52
CA ARG A 113 -5.11 12.57 24.28
C ARG A 113 -5.76 13.89 23.81
N PRO A 114 -5.02 14.94 23.39
CA PRO A 114 -5.62 16.14 22.81
C PRO A 114 -6.55 15.87 21.61
N VAL A 115 -6.25 14.86 20.79
CA VAL A 115 -7.10 14.47 19.65
C VAL A 115 -8.42 13.86 20.15
N LEU A 116 -8.37 13.05 21.21
CA LEU A 116 -9.58 12.50 21.84
C LEU A 116 -10.43 13.61 22.48
N ALA A 117 -9.80 14.52 23.21
CA ALA A 117 -10.48 15.68 23.79
C ALA A 117 -11.13 16.56 22.70
N ALA A 118 -10.48 16.72 21.55
CA ALA A 118 -11.06 17.44 20.42
C ALA A 118 -12.27 16.70 19.81
N LEU A 119 -12.27 15.36 19.78
CA LEU A 119 -13.43 14.57 19.35
C LEU A 119 -14.59 14.70 20.32
N ASP A 120 -14.33 14.67 21.63
CA ASP A 120 -15.35 14.88 22.65
C ASP A 120 -15.93 16.29 22.57
N TRP A 121 -15.08 17.30 22.32
CA TRP A 121 -15.54 18.66 22.06
C TRP A 121 -16.46 18.71 20.82
N ILE A 122 -16.07 18.08 19.70
CA ILE A 122 -16.91 18.01 18.50
C ILE A 122 -18.26 17.35 18.81
N ARG A 123 -18.24 16.24 19.58
CA ARG A 123 -19.45 15.52 20.02
C ARG A 123 -20.37 16.41 20.83
N SER A 124 -19.83 17.23 21.73
CA SER A 124 -20.61 18.17 22.56
C SER A 124 -21.22 19.34 21.79
N LYS A 125 -20.68 19.66 20.60
CA LYS A 125 -21.09 20.81 19.78
C LYS A 125 -21.78 20.44 18.49
N VAL A 126 -22.18 19.18 18.30
CA VAL A 126 -22.82 18.68 17.06
C VAL A 126 -23.96 19.60 16.61
N ASP A 127 -24.85 19.99 17.52
CA ASP A 127 -26.03 20.82 17.23
C ASP A 127 -25.77 22.35 17.30
N GLY A 128 -24.57 22.76 17.72
CA GLY A 128 -24.21 24.17 17.82
C GLY A 128 -24.04 24.81 16.43
N GLY A 129 -24.62 25.98 16.19
CA GLY A 129 -24.50 26.70 14.91
C GLY A 129 -23.19 27.48 14.70
N CYS A 130 -22.19 27.33 15.58
CA CYS A 130 -21.05 28.24 15.58
C CYS A 130 -20.03 27.97 14.47
N ARG A 131 -19.65 29.02 13.73
CA ARG A 131 -18.66 28.97 12.64
C ARG A 131 -17.22 29.12 13.13
N PHE A 132 -17.02 29.85 14.22
CA PHE A 132 -15.72 30.17 14.80
C PHE A 132 -15.71 29.89 16.29
N VAL A 133 -14.57 29.46 16.82
CA VAL A 133 -14.42 29.04 18.21
C VAL A 133 -13.21 29.76 18.81
N PRO A 134 -13.29 30.27 20.04
CA PRO A 134 -12.12 30.79 20.75
C PRO A 134 -11.01 29.74 20.87
N LEU A 135 -9.75 30.15 20.74
CA LEU A 135 -8.59 29.25 20.78
C LEU A 135 -8.47 28.47 22.10
N GLN A 136 -8.88 29.10 23.21
CA GLN A 136 -8.86 28.51 24.55
C GLN A 136 -9.89 27.40 24.77
N ASP A 137 -10.92 27.32 23.92
CA ASP A 137 -12.03 26.37 24.09
C ASP A 137 -11.75 25.01 23.42
N VAL A 138 -10.65 24.90 22.66
CA VAL A 138 -10.32 23.71 21.87
C VAL A 138 -8.83 23.33 21.97
N PRO A 139 -8.50 22.03 22.02
CA PRO A 139 -7.10 21.60 21.95
C PRO A 139 -6.45 21.96 20.61
N ILE A 140 -5.29 22.62 20.64
CA ILE A 140 -4.57 23.06 19.43
C ILE A 140 -3.36 22.16 19.14
N ASP A 141 -2.58 21.86 20.17
CA ASP A 141 -1.36 21.09 20.06
C ASP A 141 -1.65 19.62 19.76
N GLU A 142 -0.83 19.02 18.90
CA GLU A 142 -1.02 17.70 18.29
C GLU A 142 -2.31 17.50 17.47
N VAL A 143 -3.24 18.45 17.49
CA VAL A 143 -4.50 18.42 16.74
C VAL A 143 -4.40 19.17 15.41
N ILE A 144 -3.83 20.38 15.42
CA ILE A 144 -3.70 21.20 14.21
C ILE A 144 -2.28 21.04 13.65
N PRO A 145 -2.10 20.41 12.47
CA PRO A 145 -0.79 20.31 11.85
C PRO A 145 -0.21 21.70 11.59
N ALA A 146 1.09 21.90 11.87
CA ALA A 146 1.76 23.20 11.72
C ALA A 146 1.50 23.87 10.36
N ARG A 147 1.54 23.07 9.28
CA ARG A 147 1.27 23.50 7.90
C ARG A 147 -0.14 24.06 7.65
N TRP A 148 -1.11 23.76 8.51
CA TRP A 148 -2.51 24.16 8.37
C TRP A 148 -2.93 25.23 9.39
N ARG A 149 -2.08 25.56 10.36
CA ARG A 149 -2.40 26.54 11.42
C ARG A 149 -2.93 27.87 10.86
N SER A 150 -2.23 28.46 9.90
CA SER A 150 -2.63 29.73 9.24
C SER A 150 -3.90 29.64 8.37
N SER A 151 -4.41 28.43 8.11
CA SER A 151 -5.67 28.21 7.38
C SER A 151 -6.84 27.81 8.29
N VAL A 152 -6.57 27.65 9.58
CA VAL A 152 -7.52 27.18 10.61
C VAL A 152 -7.74 28.27 11.66
N ILE A 153 -6.68 28.97 12.06
CA ILE A 153 -6.69 30.07 13.02
C ILE A 153 -6.60 31.38 12.22
N ASP A 154 -7.50 32.32 12.47
CA ASP A 154 -7.45 33.66 11.88
C ASP A 154 -6.56 34.62 12.69
N ASP A 155 -6.33 35.82 12.15
CA ASP A 155 -5.46 36.83 12.77
C ASP A 155 -6.00 37.33 14.13
N ASP A 156 -7.31 37.16 14.37
CA ASP A 156 -7.98 37.49 15.64
C ASP A 156 -7.90 36.35 16.66
N GLY A 157 -7.16 35.27 16.37
CA GLY A 157 -7.02 34.12 17.26
C GLY A 157 -8.27 33.24 17.35
N ARG A 158 -9.16 33.28 16.35
CA ARG A 158 -10.37 32.45 16.29
C ARG A 158 -10.15 31.24 15.38
N VAL A 159 -10.66 30.11 15.83
CA VAL A 159 -10.53 28.81 15.16
C VAL A 159 -11.75 28.57 14.27
N ASN A 160 -11.54 28.39 12.96
CA ASN A 160 -12.62 28.01 12.05
C ASN A 160 -13.05 26.55 12.31
N ARG A 161 -14.29 26.35 12.75
CA ARG A 161 -14.78 25.04 13.18
C ARG A 161 -14.67 23.95 12.11
N ILE A 162 -15.09 24.23 10.87
CA ILE A 162 -15.05 23.23 9.78
C ILE A 162 -13.60 22.84 9.48
N SER A 163 -12.69 23.81 9.46
CA SER A 163 -11.26 23.57 9.27
C SER A 163 -10.65 22.79 10.43
N TYR A 164 -11.09 23.05 11.66
CA TYR A 164 -10.66 22.35 12.86
C TYR A 164 -11.12 20.88 12.88
N GLU A 165 -12.41 20.63 12.63
CA GLU A 165 -12.97 19.27 12.50
C GLU A 165 -12.18 18.45 11.47
N LEU A 166 -11.82 19.06 10.33
CA LEU A 166 -10.99 18.40 9.32
C LEU A 166 -9.59 18.05 9.84
N CYS A 167 -8.97 18.92 10.64
CA CYS A 167 -7.67 18.65 11.26
C CYS A 167 -7.76 17.47 12.23
N VAL A 168 -8.75 17.50 13.13
CA VAL A 168 -9.02 16.42 14.10
C VAL A 168 -9.19 15.09 13.39
N LEU A 169 -10.00 15.02 12.34
CA LEU A 169 -10.25 13.77 11.61
C LEU A 169 -9.04 13.30 10.79
N THR A 170 -8.22 14.23 10.30
CA THR A 170 -6.97 13.89 9.63
C THR A 170 -6.00 13.24 10.61
N GLN A 171 -5.82 13.84 11.79
CA GLN A 171 -4.99 13.28 12.86
C GLN A 171 -5.55 11.95 13.35
N LEU A 172 -6.86 11.86 13.60
CA LEU A 172 -7.53 10.62 14.01
C LEU A 172 -7.25 9.48 13.01
N ARG A 173 -7.44 9.72 11.71
CA ARG A 173 -7.15 8.72 10.67
C ARG A 173 -5.70 8.24 10.73
N ASP A 174 -4.76 9.18 10.86
CA ASP A 174 -3.34 8.85 10.84
C ASP A 174 -2.95 8.07 12.11
N ARG A 175 -3.55 8.40 13.26
CA ARG A 175 -3.31 7.70 14.54
C ARG A 175 -4.00 6.36 14.68
N ILE A 176 -5.17 6.17 14.08
CA ILE A 176 -5.79 4.84 13.95
C ILE A 176 -4.92 3.92 13.10
N ARG A 177 -4.36 4.44 12.01
CA ARG A 177 -3.47 3.66 11.14
C ARG A 177 -2.19 3.20 11.84
N SER A 178 -1.69 3.99 12.77
CA SER A 178 -0.51 3.63 13.58
C SER A 178 -0.87 2.95 14.91
N LYS A 179 -2.15 2.63 15.17
CA LYS A 179 -2.67 2.11 16.45
C LYS A 179 -2.32 2.96 17.68
N GLU A 180 -1.96 4.23 17.49
CA GLU A 180 -1.76 5.19 18.58
C GLU A 180 -3.11 5.59 19.21
N ILE A 181 -4.15 5.62 18.38
CA ILE A 181 -5.55 5.68 18.79
C ILE A 181 -6.20 4.38 18.30
N TRP A 182 -6.97 3.73 19.16
CA TRP A 182 -7.62 2.47 18.87
C TRP A 182 -9.12 2.57 19.15
N VAL A 183 -9.89 1.61 18.63
CA VAL A 183 -11.36 1.61 18.69
C VAL A 183 -11.82 0.43 19.53
N VAL A 184 -12.65 0.69 20.56
CA VAL A 184 -13.22 -0.36 21.41
C VAL A 184 -14.08 -1.30 20.55
N GLY A 185 -13.90 -2.61 20.71
CA GLY A 185 -14.64 -3.63 19.96
C GLY A 185 -14.21 -3.84 18.51
N ALA A 186 -13.23 -3.07 18.00
CA ALA A 186 -12.63 -3.37 16.70
C ALA A 186 -11.64 -4.53 16.83
N ASP A 187 -11.52 -5.37 15.81
CA ASP A 187 -10.49 -6.43 15.75
C ASP A 187 -9.18 -5.85 15.20
N ARG A 188 -9.18 -5.42 13.94
CA ARG A 188 -8.00 -4.86 13.25
C ARG A 188 -7.40 -3.63 13.94
N TYR A 189 -8.23 -2.78 14.55
CA TYR A 189 -7.84 -1.52 15.19
C TYR A 189 -8.05 -1.57 16.71
N ARG A 190 -7.90 -2.75 17.31
CA ARG A 190 -7.92 -2.94 18.77
C ARG A 190 -6.73 -2.30 19.47
N ASN A 191 -6.81 -2.27 20.79
CA ASN A 191 -5.74 -1.86 21.68
C ASN A 191 -4.43 -2.63 21.35
N PRO A 192 -3.33 -1.94 20.97
CA PRO A 192 -2.08 -2.60 20.64
C PRO A 192 -1.46 -3.34 21.83
N ASP A 193 -1.71 -2.91 23.07
CA ASP A 193 -1.14 -3.58 24.24
C ASP A 193 -1.73 -4.98 24.44
N ASP A 194 -2.90 -5.27 23.88
CA ASP A 194 -3.53 -6.60 23.93
C ASP A 194 -2.90 -7.57 22.93
N ASP A 195 -2.09 -7.06 21.98
CA ASP A 195 -1.27 -7.88 21.09
C ASP A 195 0.07 -8.29 21.74
N LEU A 196 0.39 -7.76 22.93
CA LEU A 196 1.66 -7.98 23.63
C LEU A 196 1.50 -8.92 24.84
N PRO A 197 2.53 -9.73 25.18
CA PRO A 197 2.52 -10.55 26.39
C PRO A 197 2.38 -9.68 27.65
N LYS A 198 1.35 -9.96 28.46
CA LYS A 198 1.08 -9.22 29.71
C LYS A 198 2.06 -9.56 30.83
N ASP A 199 2.79 -10.67 30.70
CA ASP A 199 3.76 -11.18 31.65
C ASP A 199 5.21 -10.84 31.26
N PHE A 200 5.42 -9.93 30.28
CA PHE A 200 6.76 -9.60 29.77
C PHE A 200 7.74 -9.19 30.86
N GLU A 201 7.34 -8.30 31.79
CA GLU A 201 8.21 -7.86 32.88
C GLU A 201 8.61 -9.01 33.82
N ILE A 202 7.72 -9.98 34.03
CA ILE A 202 7.94 -11.12 34.92
C ILE A 202 8.82 -12.18 34.23
N ARG A 203 8.56 -12.44 32.95
CA ARG A 203 9.22 -13.51 32.17
C ARG A 203 10.28 -12.99 31.22
N ARG A 204 10.76 -11.77 31.46
CA ARG A 204 11.70 -11.06 30.60
C ARG A 204 12.89 -11.96 30.23
N GLU A 205 13.57 -12.52 31.21
CA GLU A 205 14.74 -13.40 31.00
C GLU A 205 14.40 -14.63 30.14
N ALA A 206 13.25 -15.27 30.40
CA ALA A 206 12.81 -16.43 29.63
C ALA A 206 12.51 -16.08 28.16
N TYR A 207 11.91 -14.91 27.90
CA TYR A 207 11.67 -14.44 26.54
C TYR A 207 12.98 -14.11 25.79
N TYR A 208 13.90 -13.40 26.44
CA TYR A 208 15.22 -13.11 25.85
C TYR A 208 16.00 -14.40 25.56
N SER A 209 16.03 -15.34 26.51
CA SER A 209 16.67 -16.65 26.33
C SER A 209 16.04 -17.46 25.18
N GLY A 210 14.71 -17.52 25.11
CA GLY A 210 14.01 -18.24 24.04
C GLY A 210 14.22 -17.67 22.64
N LEU A 211 14.54 -16.37 22.54
CA LEU A 211 14.88 -15.70 21.29
C LEU A 211 16.40 -15.64 21.03
N SER A 212 17.22 -16.23 21.90
CA SER A 212 18.69 -16.12 21.86
C SER A 212 19.18 -14.66 21.84
N LEU A 213 18.50 -13.78 22.57
CA LEU A 213 18.81 -12.36 22.69
C LEU A 213 19.40 -12.04 24.07
N THR A 214 20.31 -11.07 24.13
CA THR A 214 20.83 -10.54 25.41
C THR A 214 19.84 -9.54 26.02
N PRO A 215 19.69 -9.50 27.35
CA PRO A 215 18.90 -8.48 28.04
C PRO A 215 19.55 -7.08 27.99
N ASP A 216 20.86 -7.01 27.70
CA ASP A 216 21.60 -5.76 27.57
C ASP A 216 21.47 -5.18 26.15
N ALA A 217 20.69 -4.11 26.04
CA ALA A 217 20.46 -3.40 24.79
C ALA A 217 21.73 -2.80 24.18
N GLN A 218 22.68 -2.34 24.99
CA GLN A 218 23.93 -1.74 24.50
C GLN A 218 24.83 -2.82 23.91
N ALA A 219 24.98 -3.94 24.61
CA ALA A 219 25.73 -5.09 24.12
C ALA A 219 25.14 -5.63 22.80
N PHE A 220 23.81 -5.78 22.71
CA PHE A 220 23.14 -6.18 21.48
C PHE A 220 23.39 -5.20 20.32
N CYS A 221 23.21 -3.90 20.57
CA CYS A 221 23.45 -2.89 19.53
C CYS A 221 24.91 -2.86 19.08
N ALA A 222 25.87 -3.04 19.99
CA ALA A 222 27.28 -3.13 19.65
C ALA A 222 27.57 -4.35 18.77
N SER A 223 27.08 -5.54 19.15
CA SER A 223 27.31 -6.77 18.38
C SER A 223 26.75 -6.69 16.96
N ILE A 224 25.55 -6.13 16.78
CA ILE A 224 24.95 -5.95 15.45
C ILE A 224 25.75 -4.93 14.61
N ARG A 225 26.27 -3.88 15.22
CA ARG A 225 27.13 -2.90 14.51
C ARG A 225 28.43 -3.53 14.06
N GLU A 226 29.09 -4.26 14.94
CA GLU A 226 30.33 -4.98 14.62
C GLU A 226 30.12 -6.03 13.53
N GLU A 227 29.04 -6.80 13.61
CA GLU A 227 28.66 -7.75 12.56
C GLU A 227 28.42 -7.03 11.23
N LEU A 228 27.62 -5.96 11.22
CA LEU A 228 27.36 -5.18 10.01
C LEU A 228 28.65 -4.62 9.40
N GLU A 229 29.53 -4.03 10.22
CA GLU A 229 30.81 -3.49 9.76
C GLU A 229 31.69 -4.58 9.17
N ARG A 230 31.83 -5.72 9.85
CA ARG A 230 32.58 -6.87 9.36
C ARG A 230 32.03 -7.38 8.03
N GLU A 231 30.72 -7.60 7.92
CA GLU A 231 30.10 -8.09 6.69
C GLU A 231 30.22 -7.09 5.53
N LEU A 232 30.16 -5.78 5.81
CA LEU A 232 30.39 -4.74 4.79
C LEU A 232 31.84 -4.73 4.31
N LEU A 233 32.82 -4.88 5.22
CA LEU A 233 34.23 -4.98 4.87
C LEU A 233 34.51 -6.24 4.04
N LEU A 234 33.96 -7.38 4.44
CA LEU A 234 34.05 -8.64 3.68
C LEU A 234 33.40 -8.50 2.31
N LEU A 235 32.23 -7.88 2.21
CA LEU A 235 31.56 -7.63 0.95
C LEU A 235 32.42 -6.74 0.05
N ASN A 236 32.96 -5.64 0.56
CA ASN A 236 33.81 -4.73 -0.20
C ASN A 236 35.09 -5.42 -0.72
N ALA A 237 35.71 -6.27 0.11
CA ALA A 237 36.88 -7.03 -0.28
C ALA A 237 36.57 -8.07 -1.37
N ASN A 238 35.40 -8.72 -1.31
CA ASN A 238 35.03 -9.82 -2.21
C ASN A 238 34.32 -9.38 -3.49
N ILE A 239 33.69 -8.19 -3.53
CA ILE A 239 32.96 -7.68 -4.71
C ILE A 239 33.77 -7.76 -6.01
N PRO A 240 35.06 -7.35 -6.05
CA PRO A 240 35.81 -7.36 -7.30
C PRO A 240 36.01 -8.77 -7.90
N GLN A 241 35.93 -9.82 -7.08
CA GLN A 241 36.09 -11.22 -7.49
C GLN A 241 34.76 -12.00 -7.55
N ASN A 242 33.64 -11.37 -7.17
CA ASN A 242 32.34 -12.04 -7.09
C ASN A 242 31.60 -11.98 -8.43
N ASP A 243 31.49 -13.11 -9.12
CA ASP A 243 30.77 -13.24 -10.41
C ASP A 243 29.24 -13.11 -10.28
N LYS A 244 28.71 -13.19 -9.06
CA LYS A 244 27.27 -13.07 -8.78
C LYS A 244 26.81 -11.64 -8.59
N VAL A 245 27.71 -10.68 -8.34
CA VAL A 245 27.34 -9.28 -8.10
C VAL A 245 28.23 -8.36 -8.94
N ARG A 246 27.61 -7.50 -9.76
CA ARG A 246 28.31 -6.56 -10.64
C ARG A 246 27.87 -5.13 -10.34
N LEU A 247 28.86 -4.23 -10.23
CA LEU A 247 28.62 -2.79 -10.15
C LEU A 247 28.56 -2.20 -11.56
N LEU A 248 27.43 -1.60 -11.91
CA LEU A 248 27.17 -0.96 -13.19
C LEU A 248 27.42 0.55 -13.09
N TRP A 249 28.19 1.09 -14.04
CA TRP A 249 28.53 2.52 -14.10
C TRP A 249 27.47 3.38 -14.81
N ARG A 250 26.43 2.75 -15.37
CA ARG A 250 25.35 3.39 -16.14
C ARG A 250 24.01 2.75 -15.82
N GLY A 251 22.93 3.52 -15.94
CA GLY A 251 21.56 3.11 -15.64
C GLY A 251 21.13 3.42 -14.20
N ASP A 252 19.82 3.34 -13.96
CA ASP A 252 19.22 3.66 -12.65
C ASP A 252 19.58 2.62 -11.58
N ASN A 253 19.82 1.36 -11.98
CA ASN A 253 20.25 0.29 -11.09
C ASN A 253 21.75 0.04 -11.22
N ARG A 254 22.52 0.52 -10.23
CA ARG A 254 23.98 0.39 -10.21
C ARG A 254 24.49 -0.95 -9.66
N ILE A 255 23.61 -1.79 -9.14
CA ILE A 255 23.94 -3.13 -8.63
C ILE A 255 23.16 -4.15 -9.47
N SER A 256 23.88 -5.08 -10.07
CA SER A 256 23.32 -6.19 -10.85
C SER A 256 23.64 -7.50 -10.16
N ILE A 257 22.61 -8.29 -9.87
CA ILE A 257 22.73 -9.62 -9.27
C ILE A 257 22.51 -10.65 -10.38
N THR A 258 23.44 -11.59 -10.51
CA THR A 258 23.32 -12.68 -11.48
C THR A 258 22.11 -13.55 -11.11
N PRO A 259 21.21 -13.85 -12.07
CA PRO A 259 20.05 -14.70 -11.82
C PRO A 259 20.45 -16.06 -11.25
N PHE A 260 19.57 -16.66 -10.46
CA PHE A 260 19.77 -18.03 -9.99
C PHE A 260 19.96 -18.98 -11.18
N LYS A 261 20.92 -19.89 -11.05
CA LYS A 261 21.05 -20.99 -12.01
C LYS A 261 19.78 -21.84 -11.93
N PRO A 262 19.17 -22.22 -13.06
CA PRO A 262 18.06 -23.16 -13.06
C PRO A 262 18.45 -24.42 -12.28
N LEU A 263 17.55 -24.87 -11.41
CA LEU A 263 17.74 -26.16 -10.76
C LEU A 263 17.75 -27.26 -11.84
N PRO A 264 18.56 -28.32 -11.67
CA PRO A 264 18.52 -29.46 -12.58
C PRO A 264 17.11 -30.05 -12.59
N GLU A 265 16.67 -30.51 -13.76
CA GLU A 265 15.34 -31.10 -13.87
C GLU A 265 15.23 -32.32 -12.92
N PRO A 266 14.15 -32.42 -12.12
CA PRO A 266 13.90 -33.57 -11.27
C PRO A 266 13.86 -34.86 -12.07
N LYS A 267 14.41 -35.94 -11.49
CA LYS A 267 14.31 -37.29 -12.07
C LYS A 267 12.83 -37.66 -12.24
N GLY A 268 12.44 -38.07 -13.45
CA GLY A 268 11.07 -38.49 -13.78
C GLY A 268 10.15 -37.38 -14.31
N LEU A 269 10.57 -36.10 -14.31
CA LEU A 269 9.74 -35.01 -14.84
C LEU A 269 9.36 -35.23 -16.31
N ALA A 270 10.30 -35.68 -17.14
CA ALA A 270 10.05 -35.98 -18.55
C ALA A 270 9.00 -37.08 -18.74
N SER A 271 9.07 -38.15 -17.94
CA SER A 271 8.10 -39.24 -17.97
C SER A 271 6.70 -38.75 -17.56
N ILE A 272 6.61 -37.96 -16.49
CA ILE A 272 5.34 -37.38 -16.04
C ILE A 272 4.75 -36.46 -17.12
N LYS A 273 5.56 -35.58 -17.73
CA LYS A 273 5.12 -34.71 -18.83
C LYS A 273 4.59 -35.54 -20.01
N SER A 274 5.25 -36.64 -20.34
CA SER A 274 4.82 -37.56 -21.40
C SER A 274 3.47 -38.20 -21.07
N GLU A 275 3.29 -38.76 -19.87
CA GLU A 275 2.04 -39.39 -19.44
C GLU A 275 0.87 -38.39 -19.42
N ILE A 276 1.09 -37.18 -18.88
CA ILE A 276 0.09 -36.10 -18.90
C ILE A 276 -0.27 -35.73 -20.34
N GLY A 277 0.72 -35.60 -21.22
CA GLY A 277 0.51 -35.27 -22.63
C GLY A 277 -0.25 -36.36 -23.39
N GLN A 278 -0.03 -37.64 -23.07
CA GLN A 278 -0.79 -38.76 -23.66
C GLN A 278 -2.24 -38.80 -23.17
N ARG A 279 -2.47 -38.50 -21.89
CA ARG A 279 -3.81 -38.56 -21.29
C ARG A 279 -4.69 -37.36 -21.64
N TRP A 280 -4.10 -36.17 -21.78
CA TRP A 280 -4.81 -34.92 -22.10
C TRP A 280 -4.15 -34.16 -23.25
N PRO A 281 -4.11 -34.73 -24.47
CA PRO A 281 -3.47 -34.08 -25.60
C PRO A 281 -4.23 -32.81 -26.01
N MET A 282 -3.50 -31.70 -26.17
CA MET A 282 -4.01 -30.47 -26.82
C MET A 282 -5.32 -29.91 -26.23
N THR A 283 -5.55 -30.06 -24.92
CA THR A 283 -6.79 -29.57 -24.29
C THR A 283 -6.84 -28.05 -24.32
N GLY A 284 -7.88 -27.48 -24.95
CA GLY A 284 -8.06 -26.04 -25.06
C GLY A 284 -8.34 -25.41 -23.70
N LEU A 285 -7.68 -24.29 -23.39
CA LEU A 285 -7.87 -23.59 -22.11
C LEU A 285 -9.34 -23.16 -21.89
N LEU A 286 -10.06 -22.83 -22.96
CA LEU A 286 -11.48 -22.48 -22.87
C LEU A 286 -12.34 -23.69 -22.50
N ASP A 287 -11.99 -24.89 -22.98
CA ASP A 287 -12.66 -26.13 -22.58
C ASP A 287 -12.37 -26.47 -21.12
N VAL A 288 -11.12 -26.36 -20.67
CA VAL A 288 -10.78 -26.53 -19.25
C VAL A 288 -11.58 -25.58 -18.37
N LEU A 289 -11.70 -24.31 -18.78
CA LEU A 289 -12.48 -23.31 -18.05
C LEU A 289 -13.98 -23.65 -18.04
N LYS A 290 -14.52 -24.15 -19.15
CA LYS A 290 -15.92 -24.58 -19.29
C LYS A 290 -16.21 -25.78 -18.40
N GLU A 291 -15.40 -26.82 -18.45
CA GLU A 291 -15.55 -28.01 -17.60
C GLU A 291 -15.44 -27.64 -16.11
N ALA A 292 -14.44 -26.85 -15.73
CA ALA A 292 -14.32 -26.35 -14.36
C ALA A 292 -15.54 -25.53 -13.94
N ALA A 293 -16.12 -24.74 -14.84
CA ALA A 293 -17.32 -23.97 -14.55
C ALA A 293 -18.57 -24.85 -14.32
N LEU A 294 -18.69 -25.95 -15.06
CA LEU A 294 -19.77 -26.92 -14.91
C LEU A 294 -19.62 -27.71 -13.59
N ASP A 295 -18.41 -28.17 -13.28
CA ASP A 295 -18.13 -29.00 -12.10
C ASP A 295 -18.24 -28.23 -10.78
N THR A 296 -17.84 -26.96 -10.78
CA THR A 296 -17.74 -26.16 -9.55
C THR A 296 -18.92 -25.20 -9.33
N GLY A 297 -19.77 -25.01 -10.35
CA GLY A 297 -20.81 -24.00 -10.33
C GLY A 297 -20.28 -22.57 -10.15
N LEU A 298 -19.04 -22.28 -10.60
CA LEU A 298 -18.42 -20.97 -10.40
C LEU A 298 -19.19 -19.84 -11.12
N MET A 299 -19.95 -20.17 -12.17
CA MET A 299 -20.74 -19.21 -12.94
C MET A 299 -21.85 -18.57 -12.11
N ASP A 300 -22.37 -19.26 -11.10
CA ASP A 300 -23.44 -18.75 -10.23
C ASP A 300 -22.96 -17.59 -9.34
N ALA A 301 -21.64 -17.42 -9.17
CA ALA A 301 -21.08 -16.30 -8.42
C ALA A 301 -21.27 -14.94 -9.14
N PHE A 302 -21.51 -14.95 -10.45
CA PHE A 302 -21.58 -13.75 -11.28
C PHE A 302 -23.01 -13.23 -11.36
N GLU A 303 -23.49 -12.68 -10.24
CA GLU A 303 -24.81 -12.05 -10.15
C GLU A 303 -24.77 -10.54 -10.48
N THR A 304 -25.92 -10.01 -10.92
CA THR A 304 -26.09 -8.57 -11.19
C THR A 304 -27.08 -7.94 -10.22
N SER A 305 -26.86 -6.66 -9.88
CA SER A 305 -27.80 -5.87 -9.07
C SER A 305 -29.02 -5.36 -9.87
N ALA A 306 -29.08 -5.64 -11.17
CA ALA A 306 -30.20 -5.24 -12.01
C ALA A 306 -31.47 -6.03 -11.64
N SER A 307 -32.60 -5.33 -11.56
CA SER A 307 -33.91 -5.92 -11.22
C SER A 307 -34.46 -6.88 -12.28
N ARG A 308 -33.94 -6.82 -13.52
CA ARG A 308 -34.33 -7.71 -14.62
C ARG A 308 -33.15 -8.02 -15.52
N VAL A 309 -33.01 -9.29 -15.88
CA VAL A 309 -32.10 -9.79 -16.90
C VAL A 309 -32.93 -10.40 -18.02
N THR A 310 -32.77 -9.89 -19.25
CA THR A 310 -33.48 -10.38 -20.45
C THR A 310 -32.69 -11.43 -21.24
N LEU A 311 -31.47 -11.75 -20.80
CA LEU A 311 -30.61 -12.77 -21.40
C LEU A 311 -31.00 -14.17 -20.93
N SER A 312 -30.97 -15.14 -21.85
CA SER A 312 -31.10 -16.56 -21.47
C SER A 312 -29.88 -17.00 -20.65
N LYS A 313 -30.08 -18.00 -19.77
CA LYS A 313 -28.98 -18.55 -18.95
C LYS A 313 -27.82 -19.06 -19.80
N ALA A 314 -28.10 -19.73 -20.91
CA ALA A 314 -27.09 -20.24 -21.83
C ALA A 314 -26.26 -19.12 -22.49
N ALA A 315 -26.92 -18.06 -22.99
CA ALA A 315 -26.23 -16.93 -23.59
C ALA A 315 -25.38 -16.17 -22.55
N LEU A 316 -25.88 -16.03 -21.32
CA LEU A 316 -25.12 -15.42 -20.23
C LEU A 316 -23.88 -16.24 -19.87
N ALA A 317 -24.02 -17.56 -19.69
CA ALA A 317 -22.91 -18.45 -19.37
C ALA A 317 -21.82 -18.43 -20.45
N GLN A 318 -22.21 -18.52 -21.74
CA GLN A 318 -21.28 -18.43 -22.86
C GLN A 318 -20.50 -17.10 -22.83
N ARG A 319 -21.19 -15.97 -22.64
CA ARG A 319 -20.55 -14.64 -22.61
C ARG A 319 -19.66 -14.47 -21.38
N LEU A 320 -20.05 -14.99 -20.22
CA LEU A 320 -19.24 -14.98 -19.00
C LEU A 320 -17.94 -15.78 -19.21
N LEU A 321 -18.02 -16.99 -19.77
CA LEU A 321 -16.84 -17.80 -20.09
C LEU A 321 -15.87 -17.06 -21.02
N LEU A 322 -16.38 -16.45 -22.09
CA LEU A 322 -15.57 -15.66 -23.02
C LEU A 322 -14.96 -14.43 -22.36
N CYS A 323 -15.69 -13.75 -21.47
CA CYS A 323 -15.17 -12.63 -20.69
C CYS A 323 -14.05 -13.08 -19.74
N LEU A 324 -14.25 -14.15 -18.97
CA LEU A 324 -13.24 -14.67 -18.05
C LEU A 324 -12.01 -15.15 -18.80
N TYR A 325 -12.18 -15.84 -19.93
CA TYR A 325 -11.09 -16.25 -20.80
C TYR A 325 -10.29 -15.05 -21.32
N GLY A 326 -10.97 -14.03 -21.86
CA GLY A 326 -10.31 -12.83 -22.40
C GLY A 326 -9.60 -11.99 -21.34
N LEU A 327 -10.13 -11.93 -20.13
CA LEU A 327 -9.50 -11.24 -19.00
C LEU A 327 -8.33 -12.05 -18.42
N GLY A 328 -8.51 -13.36 -18.22
CA GLY A 328 -7.51 -14.24 -17.60
C GLY A 328 -6.26 -14.44 -18.47
N THR A 329 -6.43 -14.46 -19.80
CA THR A 329 -5.33 -14.61 -20.76
C THR A 329 -4.68 -13.28 -21.18
N ASN A 330 -5.18 -12.14 -20.68
CA ASN A 330 -4.82 -10.80 -21.16
C ASN A 330 -5.03 -10.60 -22.68
N ALA A 331 -5.82 -11.45 -23.35
CA ALA A 331 -6.14 -11.29 -24.77
C ALA A 331 -7.08 -10.10 -25.03
N GLY A 332 -7.93 -9.79 -24.05
CA GLY A 332 -8.92 -8.72 -24.11
C GLY A 332 -10.17 -9.08 -24.94
N LEU A 333 -11.30 -8.44 -24.60
CA LEU A 333 -12.61 -8.80 -25.15
C LEU A 333 -12.73 -8.59 -26.68
N LYS A 334 -12.00 -7.61 -27.25
CA LYS A 334 -12.02 -7.36 -28.70
C LYS A 334 -11.47 -8.53 -29.49
N ARG A 335 -10.36 -9.12 -29.04
CA ARG A 335 -9.73 -10.26 -29.70
C ARG A 335 -10.59 -11.51 -29.59
N VAL A 336 -11.21 -11.72 -28.42
CA VAL A 336 -12.14 -12.84 -28.20
C VAL A 336 -13.37 -12.72 -29.10
N ALA A 337 -13.99 -11.54 -29.19
CA ALA A 337 -15.12 -11.30 -30.10
C ALA A 337 -14.71 -11.50 -31.58
N GLY A 338 -13.53 -11.05 -31.98
CA GLY A 338 -13.03 -11.27 -33.35
C GLY A 338 -12.79 -12.74 -33.71
N ALA A 339 -12.59 -13.61 -32.70
CA ALA A 339 -12.43 -15.05 -32.88
C ALA A 339 -13.74 -15.85 -32.66
N THR A 340 -14.84 -15.19 -32.28
CA THR A 340 -16.12 -15.83 -31.95
C THR A 340 -17.26 -15.18 -32.73
N PRO A 341 -17.69 -15.75 -33.87
CA PRO A 341 -18.70 -15.14 -34.75
C PRO A 341 -20.05 -14.85 -34.05
N ASP A 342 -20.41 -15.68 -33.06
CA ASP A 342 -21.73 -15.66 -32.42
C ASP A 342 -21.90 -14.58 -31.35
N VAL A 343 -20.83 -13.87 -30.98
CA VAL A 343 -20.87 -12.89 -29.88
C VAL A 343 -20.09 -11.63 -30.23
N SER A 344 -20.79 -10.50 -30.23
CA SER A 344 -20.18 -9.20 -30.50
C SER A 344 -19.39 -8.66 -29.30
N TYR A 345 -18.46 -7.75 -29.58
CA TYR A 345 -17.70 -7.05 -28.53
C TYR A 345 -18.62 -6.25 -27.58
N GLU A 346 -19.71 -5.67 -28.09
CA GLU A 346 -20.65 -4.88 -27.27
C GLU A 346 -21.38 -5.76 -26.26
N GLU A 347 -21.73 -6.99 -26.66
CA GLU A 347 -22.37 -7.98 -25.79
C GLU A 347 -21.42 -8.46 -24.68
N LEU A 348 -20.16 -8.74 -25.01
CA LEU A 348 -19.14 -9.08 -24.00
C LEU A 348 -18.90 -7.90 -23.05
N LEU A 349 -18.83 -6.68 -23.56
CA LEU A 349 -18.63 -5.48 -22.76
C LEU A 349 -19.81 -5.22 -21.82
N HIS A 350 -21.04 -5.50 -22.26
CA HIS A 350 -22.24 -5.43 -21.44
C HIS A 350 -22.18 -6.40 -20.27
N VAL A 351 -21.86 -7.68 -20.54
CA VAL A 351 -21.77 -8.72 -19.52
C VAL A 351 -20.64 -8.42 -18.53
N HIS A 352 -19.44 -8.09 -19.03
CA HIS A 352 -18.31 -7.70 -18.19
C HIS A 352 -18.66 -6.59 -17.20
N ARG A 353 -19.35 -5.53 -17.63
CA ARG A 353 -19.67 -4.39 -16.76
C ARG A 353 -20.73 -4.69 -15.70
N ARG A 354 -21.64 -5.63 -15.96
CA ARG A 354 -22.82 -5.86 -15.12
C ARG A 354 -22.71 -7.05 -14.18
N PHE A 355 -21.89 -8.04 -14.54
CA PHE A 355 -21.80 -9.31 -13.82
C PHE A 355 -20.40 -9.55 -13.24
N ILE A 356 -19.34 -9.00 -13.83
CA ILE A 356 -17.97 -9.20 -13.34
C ILE A 356 -17.58 -8.06 -12.39
N HIS A 357 -17.51 -8.39 -11.10
CA HIS A 357 -17.04 -7.50 -10.05
C HIS A 357 -16.11 -8.25 -9.08
N ALA A 358 -15.35 -7.50 -8.28
CA ALA A 358 -14.34 -8.10 -7.40
C ALA A 358 -14.92 -9.11 -6.38
N PRO A 359 -16.10 -8.88 -5.75
CA PRO A 359 -16.75 -9.90 -4.92
C PRO A 359 -17.08 -11.20 -5.68
N ALA A 360 -17.71 -11.11 -6.86
CA ALA A 360 -18.04 -12.28 -7.68
C ALA A 360 -16.80 -13.10 -8.06
N LEU A 361 -15.70 -12.43 -8.42
CA LEU A 361 -14.43 -13.10 -8.73
C LEU A 361 -13.86 -13.83 -7.50
N ARG A 362 -13.94 -13.23 -6.31
CA ARG A 362 -13.48 -13.90 -5.07
C ARG A 362 -14.31 -15.13 -4.76
N GLU A 363 -15.63 -15.04 -4.90
CA GLU A 363 -16.55 -16.16 -4.68
C GLU A 363 -16.31 -17.28 -5.71
N ALA A 364 -16.16 -16.95 -7.00
CA ALA A 364 -15.81 -17.90 -8.04
C ALA A 364 -14.48 -18.61 -7.75
N CYS A 365 -13.44 -17.87 -7.32
CA CYS A 365 -12.18 -18.46 -6.90
C CYS A 365 -12.33 -19.38 -5.67
N ALA A 366 -13.16 -19.00 -4.69
CA ALA A 366 -13.43 -19.81 -3.52
C ALA A 366 -14.09 -21.14 -3.89
N ARG A 367 -15.06 -21.13 -4.82
CA ARG A 367 -15.70 -22.35 -5.33
C ARG A 367 -14.71 -23.30 -5.99
N VAL A 368 -13.85 -22.78 -6.86
CA VAL A 368 -12.80 -23.59 -7.52
C VAL A 368 -11.79 -24.14 -6.51
N ALA A 369 -11.36 -23.32 -5.54
CA ALA A 369 -10.44 -23.75 -4.49
C ALA A 369 -11.06 -24.85 -3.61
N ASN A 370 -12.31 -24.68 -3.18
CA ASN A 370 -13.02 -25.66 -2.36
C ASN A 370 -13.21 -26.99 -3.10
N ALA A 371 -13.59 -26.95 -4.38
CA ALA A 371 -13.71 -28.16 -5.20
C ALA A 371 -12.36 -28.87 -5.36
N THR A 372 -11.28 -28.12 -5.61
CA THR A 372 -9.91 -28.67 -5.69
C THR A 372 -9.48 -29.32 -4.37
N LEU A 373 -9.78 -28.69 -3.24
CA LEU A 373 -9.48 -29.23 -1.91
C LEU A 373 -10.29 -30.49 -1.61
N ALA A 374 -11.55 -30.55 -2.03
CA ALA A 374 -12.43 -31.71 -1.81
C ALA A 374 -11.95 -32.97 -2.55
N ILE A 375 -11.36 -32.82 -3.75
CA ILE A 375 -10.83 -33.96 -4.54
C ILE A 375 -9.37 -34.28 -4.24
N ARG A 376 -8.71 -33.49 -3.37
CA ARG A 376 -7.27 -33.64 -3.08
C ARG A 376 -6.99 -34.99 -2.43
N ASN A 377 -5.98 -35.69 -2.94
CA ASN A 377 -5.43 -36.86 -2.25
C ASN A 377 -4.48 -36.42 -1.11
N ALA A 378 -4.93 -36.57 0.13
CA ALA A 378 -4.15 -36.21 1.32
C ALA A 378 -2.85 -37.03 1.47
N ALA A 379 -2.79 -38.26 0.95
CA ALA A 379 -1.57 -39.07 1.00
C ALA A 379 -0.43 -38.49 0.13
N VAL A 380 -0.77 -37.72 -0.91
CA VAL A 380 0.20 -37.07 -1.81
C VAL A 380 0.50 -35.64 -1.35
N TRP A 381 -0.53 -34.91 -0.93
CA TRP A 381 -0.45 -33.46 -0.71
C TRP A 381 -0.43 -33.05 0.78
N GLY A 382 -0.44 -34.01 1.71
CA GLY A 382 -0.54 -33.77 3.15
C GLY A 382 -1.96 -33.37 3.59
N ASP A 383 -2.12 -32.98 4.86
CA ASP A 383 -3.38 -32.44 5.40
C ASP A 383 -3.60 -30.97 4.99
N ALA A 384 -4.85 -30.51 5.08
CA ALA A 384 -5.19 -29.14 4.65
C ALA A 384 -4.57 -28.13 5.63
N GLY A 385 -3.60 -27.34 5.14
CA GLY A 385 -3.06 -26.20 5.88
C GLY A 385 -4.07 -25.05 5.98
N THR A 386 -3.80 -24.07 6.85
CA THR A 386 -4.62 -22.86 7.02
C THR A 386 -4.44 -21.83 5.90
N ALA A 387 -3.52 -22.06 4.96
CA ALA A 387 -3.26 -21.19 3.83
C ALA A 387 -2.94 -22.00 2.55
N CYS A 388 -3.42 -21.51 1.42
CA CYS A 388 -3.07 -21.98 0.08
C CYS A 388 -2.51 -20.80 -0.72
N ALA A 389 -1.35 -20.97 -1.34
CA ALA A 389 -0.75 -19.96 -2.21
C ALA A 389 -0.63 -20.52 -3.63
N SER A 390 -1.08 -19.74 -4.61
CA SER A 390 -0.78 -19.98 -6.02
C SER A 390 0.55 -19.32 -6.38
N ASP A 391 1.19 -19.77 -7.46
CA ASP A 391 2.29 -19.01 -8.08
C ASP A 391 1.87 -17.54 -8.26
N SER A 392 2.81 -16.65 -7.98
CA SER A 392 2.65 -15.20 -7.96
C SER A 392 1.64 -14.70 -6.92
N THR A 393 1.40 -15.44 -5.83
CA THR A 393 0.65 -14.95 -4.68
C THR A 393 1.56 -14.09 -3.82
N LYS A 394 1.14 -12.85 -3.58
CA LYS A 394 1.85 -11.98 -2.66
C LYS A 394 1.42 -12.26 -1.23
N PHE A 395 2.37 -12.69 -0.41
CA PHE A 395 2.20 -12.77 1.03
C PHE A 395 2.57 -11.44 1.69
N GLY A 396 1.72 -10.91 2.57
CA GLY A 396 2.01 -9.65 3.27
C GLY A 396 3.18 -9.83 4.23
N ALA A 397 4.21 -8.99 4.10
CA ALA A 397 5.31 -8.93 5.05
C ALA A 397 5.32 -7.56 5.73
N TRP A 398 5.36 -7.56 7.06
CA TRP A 398 5.40 -6.35 7.89
C TRP A 398 6.82 -5.78 7.99
N ASP A 399 7.83 -6.65 7.99
CA ASP A 399 9.23 -6.24 8.08
C ASP A 399 9.83 -5.88 6.72
N ARG A 400 10.63 -4.80 6.73
CA ARG A 400 11.43 -4.41 5.57
C ARG A 400 12.70 -5.26 5.54
N ASN A 401 12.67 -6.35 4.79
CA ASN A 401 13.88 -7.09 4.42
C ASN A 401 14.14 -6.98 2.91
N LEU A 402 15.32 -7.42 2.46
CA LEU A 402 15.73 -7.39 1.04
C LEU A 402 14.80 -8.21 0.12
N MET A 403 14.01 -9.13 0.68
CA MET A 403 13.06 -9.98 -0.05
C MET A 403 11.64 -9.38 -0.11
N THR A 404 11.38 -8.32 0.66
CA THR A 404 10.06 -7.70 0.79
C THR A 404 9.96 -6.51 -0.14
N GLU A 405 9.44 -6.77 -1.33
CA GLU A 405 9.27 -5.75 -2.37
C GLU A 405 7.86 -5.17 -2.39
N TRP A 406 7.75 -3.95 -2.89
CA TRP A 406 6.44 -3.37 -3.19
C TRP A 406 5.92 -3.98 -4.48
N HIS A 407 4.85 -4.78 -4.39
CA HIS A 407 4.26 -5.37 -5.58
C HIS A 407 3.18 -4.46 -6.17
N ALA A 408 3.42 -3.96 -7.39
CA ALA A 408 2.54 -3.01 -8.09
C ALA A 408 1.10 -3.55 -8.29
N ARG A 409 0.96 -4.85 -8.60
CA ARG A 409 -0.34 -5.51 -8.82
C ARG A 409 -1.21 -5.60 -7.56
N TYR A 410 -0.59 -5.83 -6.40
CA TYR A 410 -1.30 -6.14 -5.15
C TYR A 410 -1.32 -4.99 -4.15
N GLY A 411 -0.71 -3.84 -4.49
CA GLY A 411 -0.86 -2.59 -3.74
C GLY A 411 -0.33 -2.65 -2.31
N GLY A 412 0.83 -3.27 -2.10
CA GLY A 412 1.50 -3.28 -0.79
C GLY A 412 2.85 -3.98 -0.84
N ARG A 413 3.55 -3.99 0.30
CA ARG A 413 4.80 -4.75 0.46
C ARG A 413 4.53 -6.21 0.80
N GLY A 414 5.37 -7.11 0.30
CA GLY A 414 5.25 -8.53 0.55
C GLY A 414 6.29 -9.35 -0.19
N VAL A 415 6.30 -10.65 0.09
CA VAL A 415 7.10 -11.64 -0.63
C VAL A 415 6.19 -12.32 -1.65
N MET A 416 6.72 -12.54 -2.85
CA MET A 416 6.04 -13.32 -3.87
C MET A 416 6.35 -14.79 -3.63
N ILE A 417 5.30 -15.60 -3.50
CA ILE A 417 5.43 -17.06 -3.49
C ILE A 417 5.39 -17.49 -4.95
N TYR A 418 6.47 -18.13 -5.39
CA TYR A 418 6.65 -18.70 -6.72
C TYR A 418 6.65 -20.23 -6.63
#